data_AF-A0A7S2V542-F1
#
_entry.id   AF-A0A7S2V542-F1
#
_cell.length_a   1.000
_cell.length_b   1.000
_cell.length_c   1.000
_cell.angle_alpha   90.00
_cell.angle_beta   90.00
_cell.angle_gamma   90.00
#
_symmetry.space_group_name_H-M   'P 1'
#
loop_
_entity.id
_entity.type
_entity.pdbx_description
1 polymer ?
#
loop_
_entity_poly.entity_id
_entity_poly.type
_entity_poly.pdbx_seq_one_letter_code
_entity_poly.pdbx_strand_id
1 'polypeptide(L)'
;ENKKGMTLKAFCKIIEKKYMCQVSSISFGEILLYAQFIHGDNQEILESELVNLIEEECPQATEDLESVDLHVMCEDEEAEEEICIPPVRFKLQTTKKSSFFSSFVDNIISAS
;
A
#
# COMPACT_ATOMS: atom_id res chain seq x y z
N GLU A 1 -1.86 -12.01 20.22
CA GLU A 1 -2.45 -12.37 18.92
C GLU A 1 -1.84 -11.49 17.84
N ASN A 2 -1.16 -12.08 16.85
CA ASN A 2 -0.73 -11.35 15.65
C ASN A 2 -1.99 -11.09 14.82
N LYS A 3 -2.55 -9.88 14.89
CA LYS A 3 -3.52 -9.44 13.90
C LYS A 3 -2.75 -9.30 12.58
N LYS A 4 -2.97 -10.21 11.63
CA LYS A 4 -2.48 -10.03 10.25
C LYS A 4 -3.09 -8.74 9.69
N GLY A 5 -2.28 -7.91 9.05
CA GLY A 5 -2.72 -6.70 8.37
C GLY A 5 -3.56 -7.02 7.13
N MET A 6 -4.13 -5.98 6.51
CA MET A 6 -4.87 -6.12 5.25
C MET A 6 -3.88 -6.38 4.11
N THR A 7 -4.05 -7.47 3.38
CA THR A 7 -3.26 -7.77 2.18
C THR A 7 -3.75 -6.98 0.97
N LEU A 8 -2.89 -6.79 -0.02
CA LEU A 8 -3.25 -6.16 -1.29
C LEU A 8 -4.44 -6.88 -1.96
N LYS A 9 -4.41 -8.21 -2.01
CA LYS A 9 -5.49 -9.04 -2.57
C LYS A 9 -6.81 -8.88 -1.82
N ALA A 10 -6.76 -8.78 -0.49
CA ALA A 10 -7.95 -8.54 0.30
C ALA A 10 -8.51 -7.13 0.04
N PHE A 11 -7.63 -6.13 -0.10
CA PHE A 11 -8.00 -4.77 -0.47
C PHE A 11 -8.68 -4.72 -1.85
N CYS A 12 -8.07 -5.29 -2.89
CA CYS A 12 -8.66 -5.35 -4.25
C CYS A 12 -10.06 -5.97 -4.20
N LYS A 13 -10.21 -7.15 -3.58
CA LYS A 13 -11.52 -7.81 -3.46
C LYS A 13 -12.60 -6.98 -2.78
N ILE A 14 -12.24 -6.13 -1.80
CA ILE A 14 -13.20 -5.22 -1.15
C ILE A 14 -13.67 -4.15 -2.13
N ILE A 15 -12.74 -3.58 -2.91
CA ILE A 15 -13.04 -2.57 -3.92
C ILE A 15 -13.89 -3.18 -5.03
N GLU A 16 -13.44 -4.29 -5.60
CA GLU A 16 -14.12 -5.00 -6.70
C GLU A 16 -15.56 -5.33 -6.33
N LYS A 17 -15.78 -5.87 -5.12
CA LYS A 17 -17.12 -6.19 -4.63
C LYS A 17 -17.98 -4.95 -4.40
N LYS A 18 -17.39 -3.84 -3.93
CA LYS A 18 -18.13 -2.63 -3.57
C LYS A 18 -18.54 -1.83 -4.79
N TYR A 19 -17.69 -1.77 -5.81
CA TYR A 19 -17.90 -0.97 -7.01
C TYR A 19 -18.29 -1.80 -8.23
N MET A 20 -18.36 -3.13 -8.10
CA MET A 20 -18.70 -4.06 -9.18
C MET A 20 -17.76 -3.87 -10.39
N CYS A 21 -16.45 -3.82 -10.12
CA CYS A 21 -15.39 -3.61 -11.09
C CYS A 21 -14.21 -4.54 -10.83
N GLN A 22 -13.24 -4.57 -11.76
CA GLN A 22 -11.96 -5.22 -11.58
C GLN A 22 -10.87 -4.17 -11.31
N VAL A 23 -10.05 -4.33 -10.26
CA VAL A 23 -9.01 -3.33 -9.96
C VAL A 23 -7.85 -3.45 -10.95
N SER A 24 -7.65 -2.42 -11.77
CA SER A 24 -6.58 -2.36 -12.76
C SER A 24 -5.29 -1.76 -12.19
N SER A 25 -5.37 -0.73 -11.36
CA SER A 25 -4.19 -0.16 -10.68
C SER A 25 -4.51 0.54 -9.36
N ILE A 26 -3.50 0.63 -8.48
CA ILE A 26 -3.55 1.34 -7.21
C ILE A 26 -2.31 2.23 -7.10
N SER A 27 -2.51 3.48 -6.73
CA SER A 27 -1.44 4.47 -6.56
C SER A 27 -1.63 5.31 -5.30
N PHE A 28 -0.53 5.86 -4.81
CA PHE A 28 -0.49 6.86 -3.75
C PHE A 28 0.27 8.09 -4.28
N GLY A 29 -0.46 9.20 -4.50
CA GLY A 29 0.11 10.36 -5.20
C GLY A 29 0.60 9.96 -6.59
N GLU A 30 1.89 10.19 -6.86
CA GLU A 30 2.54 9.85 -8.14
C GLU A 30 3.14 8.43 -8.16
N ILE A 31 3.00 7.66 -7.07
CA ILE A 31 3.66 6.37 -6.88
C ILE A 31 2.69 5.23 -7.19
N LEU A 32 3.09 4.34 -8.11
CA LEU A 32 2.32 3.16 -8.49
C LEU A 32 2.63 2.00 -7.53
N LEU A 33 1.64 1.59 -6.74
CA LEU A 33 1.79 0.49 -5.77
C LEU A 33 1.41 -0.86 -6.39
N TYR A 34 0.44 -0.87 -7.29
CA TYR A 34 -0.04 -2.08 -7.97
C TYR A 34 -0.59 -1.75 -9.34
N ALA A 35 -0.44 -2.71 -10.25
CA ALA A 35 -1.02 -2.70 -11.58
C ALA A 35 -1.21 -4.14 -12.03
N GLN A 36 -2.42 -4.48 -12.49
CA GLN A 36 -2.80 -5.84 -12.83
C GLN A 36 -1.93 -6.43 -13.95
N PHE A 37 -1.60 -5.64 -14.97
CA PHE A 37 -0.77 -6.10 -16.10
C PHE A 37 0.70 -6.39 -15.72
N ILE A 38 1.18 -5.86 -14.58
CA ILE A 38 2.54 -6.10 -14.07
C ILE A 38 2.52 -7.19 -13.00
N HIS A 39 1.55 -7.11 -12.09
CA HIS A 39 1.57 -7.82 -10.81
C HIS A 39 0.45 -8.85 -10.66
N GLY A 40 -0.46 -8.99 -11.63
CA GLY A 40 -1.65 -9.84 -11.53
C GLY A 40 -1.34 -11.31 -11.24
N ASP A 41 -0.21 -11.82 -11.74
CA ASP A 41 0.25 -13.18 -11.51
C ASP A 41 1.24 -13.30 -10.32
N ASN A 42 1.68 -12.19 -9.75
CA ASN A 42 2.62 -12.17 -8.65
C ASN A 42 1.91 -12.39 -7.30
N GLN A 43 1.77 -13.67 -6.92
CA GLN A 43 1.14 -14.04 -5.65
C GLN A 43 1.86 -13.47 -4.42
N GLU A 44 3.16 -13.24 -4.48
CA GLU A 44 3.92 -12.67 -3.36
C GLU A 44 3.43 -11.25 -3.06
N ILE A 45 3.38 -10.39 -4.08
CA ILE A 45 2.87 -9.01 -3.95
C ILE A 45 1.39 -8.99 -3.54
N LEU A 46 0.57 -9.88 -4.09
CA LEU A 46 -0.86 -9.96 -3.76
C LEU A 46 -1.10 -10.35 -2.30
N GLU A 47 -0.29 -11.25 -1.75
CA GLU A 47 -0.39 -11.68 -0.36
C GLU A 47 0.39 -10.77 0.62
N SER A 48 1.21 -9.84 0.12
CA SER A 48 1.85 -8.80 0.93
C SER A 48 0.83 -7.89 1.59
N GLU A 49 1.16 -7.44 2.81
CA GLU A 49 0.37 -6.44 3.52
C GLU A 49 0.49 -5.10 2.79
N LEU A 50 -0.65 -4.42 2.58
CA LEU A 50 -0.70 -3.16 1.85
C LEU A 50 0.16 -2.08 2.53
N VAL A 51 0.25 -2.11 3.87
CA VAL A 51 1.12 -1.22 4.64
C VAL A 51 2.59 -1.40 4.23
N ASN A 52 3.07 -2.64 4.10
CA ASN A 52 4.46 -2.90 3.74
C ASN A 52 4.78 -2.38 2.34
N LEU A 53 3.86 -2.56 1.37
CA LEU A 53 4.03 -2.03 0.02
C LEU A 53 4.11 -0.50 0.02
N ILE A 54 3.32 0.16 0.85
CA ILE A 54 3.36 1.62 1.00
C ILE A 54 4.67 2.05 1.69
N GLU A 55 5.12 1.34 2.74
CA GLU A 55 6.38 1.63 3.45
C GLU A 55 7.63 1.42 2.56
N GLU A 56 7.63 0.39 1.72
CA GLU A 56 8.73 0.06 0.81
C GLU A 56 8.87 1.10 -0.30
N GLU A 57 7.76 1.49 -0.94
CA GLU A 57 7.77 2.44 -2.05
C GLU A 57 7.75 3.90 -1.58
N CYS A 58 7.21 4.17 -0.39
CA CYS A 58 6.96 5.51 0.15
C CYS A 58 7.39 5.64 1.63
N PRO A 59 8.66 5.35 2.00
CA PRO A 59 9.08 5.32 3.40
C PRO A 59 8.85 6.64 4.14
N GLN A 60 8.94 7.76 3.42
CA GLN A 60 8.73 9.11 3.93
C GLN A 60 7.25 9.36 4.31
N ALA A 61 6.31 8.69 3.64
CA ALA A 61 4.88 8.87 3.86
C ALA A 61 4.40 8.14 5.11
N THR A 62 5.12 7.13 5.57
CA THR A 62 4.71 6.26 6.67
C THR A 62 5.25 6.69 8.03
N GLU A 63 6.27 7.56 8.07
CA GLU A 63 6.83 8.09 9.32
C GLU A 63 5.90 9.10 10.00
N ASP A 64 5.18 9.91 9.19
CA ASP A 64 4.40 11.05 9.69
C ASP A 64 2.88 10.93 9.50
N LEU A 65 2.38 9.94 8.74
CA LEU A 65 0.96 9.83 8.41
C LEU A 65 0.25 8.70 9.15
N GLU A 66 -0.94 9.00 9.69
CA GLU A 66 -1.86 8.00 10.25
C GLU A 66 -2.71 7.30 9.17
N SER A 67 -2.80 7.90 7.99
CA SER A 67 -3.55 7.38 6.85
C SER A 67 -3.05 7.96 5.55
N VAL A 68 -3.23 7.21 4.46
CA VAL A 68 -2.95 7.62 3.10
C VAL A 68 -4.23 7.57 2.26
N ASP A 69 -4.34 8.46 1.27
CA ASP A 69 -5.44 8.44 0.31
C ASP A 69 -4.95 7.74 -0.98
N LEU A 70 -5.53 6.58 -1.27
CA LEU A 70 -5.18 5.74 -2.42
C LEU A 70 -6.07 6.06 -3.61
N HIS A 71 -5.47 6.24 -4.77
CA HIS A 71 -6.16 6.34 -6.05
C HIS A 71 -6.25 4.95 -6.68
N VAL A 72 -7.46 4.56 -7.07
CA VAL A 72 -7.73 3.22 -7.62
C VAL A 72 -8.41 3.38 -8.96
N MET A 73 -7.83 2.74 -9.97
CA MET A 73 -8.44 2.60 -11.29
C MET A 73 -9.04 1.20 -11.40
N CYS A 74 -10.19 1.13 -12.04
CA CYS A 74 -10.95 -0.08 -12.22
C CYS A 74 -11.33 -0.25 -13.69
N GLU A 75 -11.38 -1.48 -14.17
CA GLU A 75 -12.01 -1.84 -15.43
C GLU A 75 -13.43 -2.34 -15.13
N ASP A 76 -14.41 -1.81 -15.86
CA ASP A 76 -15.77 -2.35 -15.86
C ASP A 76 -15.79 -3.59 -16.77
N GLU A 77 -16.12 -4.76 -16.19
CA GLU A 77 -16.17 -6.03 -16.92
C GLU A 77 -17.22 -6.03 -18.05
N GLU A 78 -18.23 -5.15 -18.01
CA GLU A 78 -19.27 -5.07 -19.04
C GLU A 78 -19.00 -3.99 -20.09
N ALA A 79 -18.30 -2.92 -19.73
CA ALA A 79 -18.14 -1.75 -20.59
C ALA A 79 -16.77 -1.65 -21.30
N GLU A 80 -15.74 -2.42 -20.86
CA GLU A 80 -14.34 -2.26 -21.30
C GLU A 80 -13.80 -0.82 -21.11
N GLU A 81 -14.44 -0.04 -20.25
CA GLU A 81 -14.06 1.35 -19.93
C GLU A 81 -13.34 1.40 -18.58
N GLU A 82 -12.32 2.25 -18.50
CA GLU A 82 -11.68 2.56 -17.22
C GLU A 82 -12.56 3.50 -16.40
N ILE A 83 -12.91 3.06 -15.20
CA ILE A 83 -13.60 3.87 -14.22
C ILE A 83 -12.63 4.31 -13.12
N CYS A 84 -12.65 5.60 -12.83
CA CYS A 84 -11.96 6.15 -11.67
C CYS A 84 -12.93 6.20 -10.49
N ILE A 85 -12.63 5.45 -9.43
CA ILE A 85 -13.43 5.51 -8.20
C ILE A 85 -12.95 6.65 -7.29
N PRO A 86 -13.79 7.13 -6.35
CA PRO A 86 -13.35 8.10 -5.36
C PRO A 86 -12.14 7.59 -4.57
N PRO A 87 -11.21 8.48 -4.15
CA PRO A 87 -10.03 8.09 -3.37
C PRO A 87 -10.39 7.29 -2.12
N VAL A 88 -9.60 6.25 -1.85
CA VAL A 88 -9.80 5.33 -0.73
C VAL A 88 -8.83 5.69 0.38
N ARG A 89 -9.35 6.21 1.49
CA ARG A 89 -8.55 6.46 2.68
C ARG A 89 -8.18 5.16 3.39
N PHE A 90 -6.91 4.81 3.36
CA PHE A 90 -6.35 3.65 4.04
C PHE A 90 -5.64 4.08 5.33
N LYS A 91 -6.01 3.49 6.47
CA LYS A 91 -5.38 3.78 7.76
C LYS A 91 -4.14 2.94 7.94
N LEU A 92 -3.00 3.59 8.12
CA LEU A 92 -1.75 2.94 8.47
C LEU A 92 -1.88 2.51 9.94
N GLN A 93 -1.97 1.21 10.20
CA GLN A 93 -1.96 0.72 11.58
C GLN A 93 -0.51 0.79 12.07
N THR A 94 -0.09 1.97 12.52
CA THR A 94 1.22 2.15 13.14
C THR A 94 1.27 1.26 14.38
N THR A 95 1.98 0.13 14.31
CA THR A 95 2.57 -0.39 15.54
C THR A 95 3.64 0.63 15.88
N LYS A 96 3.38 1.51 16.85
CA LYS A 96 4.41 2.43 17.36
C LYS A 96 5.59 1.58 17.86
N LYS A 97 6.55 1.27 17.00
CA LYS A 97 7.92 1.02 17.44
C LYS A 97 8.44 2.37 17.91
N SER A 98 8.14 2.64 19.18
CA SER A 98 8.89 3.53 20.04
C SER A 98 10.33 3.68 19.54
N SER A 99 10.63 4.85 18.97
CA SER A 99 11.95 5.46 18.89
C SER A 99 12.95 4.86 19.90
N PHE A 100 13.81 3.93 19.48
CA PHE A 100 14.94 3.47 20.31
C PHE A 100 16.12 2.83 19.53
N PHE A 101 16.37 3.19 18.26
CA PHE A 101 17.64 2.83 17.60
C PHE A 101 18.19 3.96 16.71
N SER A 102 18.21 5.19 17.23
CA SER A 102 18.98 6.30 16.64
C SER A 102 20.27 6.58 17.42
N SER A 103 21.01 5.55 17.86
CA SER A 103 22.29 5.80 18.57
C SER A 103 23.38 4.73 18.40
N PHE A 104 23.31 3.87 17.38
CA PHE A 104 24.38 2.87 17.14
C PHE A 104 25.31 3.17 15.96
N VAL A 105 25.06 4.22 15.16
CA VAL A 105 25.94 4.57 14.02
C VAL A 105 26.78 5.83 14.26
N ASP A 106 26.43 6.70 15.22
CA ASP A 106 27.22 7.93 15.48
C ASP A 106 28.47 7.74 16.35
N ASN A 107 28.78 6.51 16.80
CA ASN A 107 29.96 6.22 17.63
C ASN A 107 31.12 5.53 16.89
N ILE A 108 31.04 5.35 15.56
CA ILE A 108 32.10 4.68 14.78
C ILE A 108 32.97 5.68 13.98
N ILE A 109 32.59 6.95 13.83
CA ILE A 109 33.33 7.94 13.00
C ILE A 109 34.03 9.05 13.81
N SER A 110 34.31 8.85 15.11
CA SER A 110 35.08 9.84 15.90
C SER A 110 36.27 9.25 16.69
N ALA A 111 36.82 8.13 16.24
CA ALA A 111 38.13 7.66 16.70
C ALA A 111 39.12 7.67 15.52
N SER A 112 39.67 8.84 15.23
CA SER A 112 40.91 9.04 14.48
C SER A 112 41.60 10.30 14.97
#